data_AF-C5K611-F1
#
_entry.id   AF-C5K611-F1
#
_cell.length_a   1.000
_cell.length_b   1.000
_cell.length_c   1.000
_cell.angle_alpha   90.00
_cell.angle_beta   90.00
_cell.angle_gamma   90.00
#
_symmetry.space_group_name_H-M   'P 1'
#
loop_
_entity.id
_entity.type
_entity.pdbx_description
1 polymer ?
#
loop_
_entity_poly.entity_id
_entity_poly.type
_entity_poly.pdbx_seq_one_letter_code
_entity_poly.pdbx_strand_id
1 'polypeptide(L)'
;MTSSVFSRSTTFLALLTLITFGEVRATDCSQGDAFCASLLTGSYCKYWNSPQLCLGTRTPCSCSTTSVTTDPMSTTTYSARPKATTATAVTTSRETTTTYEKPSSRSNLRTTKRPTTTPSNNEVITKTTSPSVVGGMRFGTYSWSQMYWRGDDTSLIDFAGSDMGRLWNSGDVYVNIADYSNYKKIDDEELLVAWMKQWRRSTGNTGRIFLTYGDASKHYNKRMIEFVNTFENFLDNYVSSEDMNEIAPIGLSFDAEGMRSSSVRTTLENAQKMKTRVSKSKGYAPGSLLIDFAVSGHLSPLSTQYIMELADHATFEVFRNTVGGEDNDGLVERMKWMLTEQCTVCTQPGWENLRAKVTILTEGSCNKVDYCGKVSMCAFDAMEYPSASGGIQYVWNAMNLLVERMISDSIVTTDQFNSLFDVHGTLFAMNNWEWTRCYYGDSFSREMDFQNCLQYHEEALKCRAD
;
A
#
# COMPACT_ATOMS: atom_id res chain seq x y z
N MET A 1 -66.92 -32.00 6.00
CA MET A 1 -67.86 -31.50 4.99
C MET A 1 -67.12 -30.41 4.22
N THR A 2 -66.59 -30.67 3.02
CA THR A 2 -67.26 -30.55 1.69
C THR A 2 -67.74 -29.11 1.41
N SER A 3 -67.42 -28.42 0.30
CA SER A 3 -66.66 -28.77 -0.93
C SER A 3 -66.24 -27.50 -1.71
N SER A 4 -65.46 -27.70 -2.79
CA SER A 4 -65.03 -26.76 -3.86
C SER A 4 -66.19 -26.23 -4.74
N VAL A 5 -66.07 -25.31 -5.74
CA VAL A 5 -65.01 -24.99 -6.73
C VAL A 5 -65.09 -23.50 -7.19
N PHE A 6 -64.12 -23.04 -8.01
CA PHE A 6 -64.06 -21.88 -8.96
C PHE A 6 -63.13 -20.71 -8.57
N SER A 7 -61.95 -20.51 -9.16
CA SER A 7 -61.49 -20.43 -10.58
C SER A 7 -61.58 -19.01 -11.18
N ARG A 8 -60.40 -18.45 -11.49
CA ARG A 8 -60.13 -17.61 -12.67
C ARG A 8 -58.62 -17.51 -12.91
N SER A 9 -58.18 -17.99 -14.06
CA SER A 9 -56.79 -17.81 -14.54
C SER A 9 -56.59 -16.37 -15.01
N THR A 10 -55.43 -15.79 -14.72
CA THR A 10 -54.97 -14.55 -15.37
C THR A 10 -53.58 -14.81 -15.95
N THR A 11 -53.54 -15.01 -17.27
CA THR A 11 -52.30 -15.29 -18.00
C THR A 11 -51.48 -14.01 -18.15
N PHE A 12 -50.40 -13.86 -17.39
CA PHE A 12 -49.43 -12.78 -17.64
C PHE A 12 -48.44 -13.21 -18.72
N LEU A 13 -48.55 -12.58 -19.89
CA LEU A 13 -47.64 -12.78 -21.00
C LEU A 13 -46.35 -11.98 -20.74
N ALA A 14 -45.30 -12.65 -20.25
CA ALA A 14 -43.99 -12.03 -20.07
C ALA A 14 -43.31 -11.87 -21.45
N LEU A 15 -43.21 -10.63 -21.92
CA LEU A 15 -42.49 -10.30 -23.15
C LEU A 15 -40.97 -10.42 -22.89
N LEU A 16 -40.38 -11.56 -23.25
CA LEU A 16 -38.95 -11.82 -23.02
C LEU A 16 -38.10 -11.12 -24.08
N THR A 17 -37.77 -9.85 -23.84
CA THR A 17 -36.81 -9.11 -24.68
C THR A 17 -35.42 -9.71 -24.52
N LEU A 18 -34.98 -10.50 -25.50
CA LEU A 18 -33.60 -10.97 -25.59
C LEU A 18 -32.67 -9.79 -25.87
N ILE A 19 -32.17 -9.16 -24.80
CA ILE A 19 -30.96 -8.35 -24.87
C ILE A 19 -29.80 -9.35 -24.96
N THR A 20 -29.27 -9.54 -26.17
CA THR A 20 -27.98 -10.19 -26.37
C THR A 20 -26.90 -9.27 -25.82
N PHE A 21 -26.59 -9.41 -24.53
CA PHE A 21 -25.36 -8.86 -23.98
C PHE A 21 -24.19 -9.49 -24.73
N GLY A 22 -23.48 -8.66 -25.50
CA GLY A 22 -22.23 -9.07 -26.11
C GLY A 22 -21.30 -9.60 -25.03
N GLU A 23 -20.82 -10.82 -25.21
CA GLU A 23 -19.90 -11.49 -24.31
C GLU A 23 -18.61 -10.65 -24.22
N VAL A 24 -18.51 -9.80 -23.19
CA VAL A 24 -17.25 -9.13 -22.84
C VAL A 24 -16.33 -10.21 -22.28
N ARG A 25 -15.70 -10.95 -23.19
CA ARG A 25 -14.55 -11.78 -22.89
C ARG A 25 -13.53 -10.87 -22.22
N ALA A 26 -13.02 -11.29 -21.06
CA ALA A 26 -11.76 -10.75 -20.59
C ALA A 26 -10.76 -10.97 -21.73
N THR A 27 -10.26 -9.87 -22.31
CA THR A 27 -9.38 -9.91 -23.47
C THR A 27 -8.05 -10.47 -23.02
N ASP A 28 -7.86 -11.77 -23.23
CA ASP A 28 -6.57 -12.44 -23.17
C ASP A 28 -5.57 -11.64 -24.04
N CYS A 29 -4.60 -11.01 -23.40
CA CYS A 29 -3.59 -10.20 -24.09
C CYS A 29 -2.36 -11.01 -24.50
N SER A 30 -2.43 -12.35 -24.48
CA SER A 30 -1.33 -13.25 -24.83
C SER A 30 -0.56 -12.88 -26.10
N GLN A 31 -1.21 -12.29 -27.11
CA GLN A 31 -0.53 -11.77 -28.32
C GLN A 31 0.27 -10.47 -28.07
N GLY A 32 -0.28 -9.53 -27.30
CA GLY A 32 0.43 -8.33 -26.88
C GLY A 32 1.58 -8.65 -25.95
N ASP A 33 1.38 -9.61 -25.04
CA ASP A 33 2.42 -10.08 -24.11
C ASP A 33 3.55 -10.79 -24.85
N ALA A 34 3.24 -11.68 -25.80
CA ALA A 34 4.24 -12.32 -26.64
C ALA A 34 5.02 -11.31 -27.52
N PHE A 35 4.35 -10.28 -28.05
CA PHE A 35 5.02 -9.20 -28.76
C PHE A 35 5.99 -8.45 -27.85
N CYS A 36 5.56 -8.03 -26.66
CA CYS A 36 6.41 -7.33 -25.70
C CYS A 36 7.59 -8.18 -25.22
N ALA A 37 7.36 -9.47 -24.91
CA ALA A 37 8.41 -10.41 -24.53
C ALA A 37 9.47 -10.63 -25.62
N SER A 38 9.11 -10.42 -26.91
CA SER A 38 10.06 -10.48 -28.03
C SER A 38 10.97 -9.24 -28.14
N LEU A 39 10.56 -8.11 -27.55
CA LEU A 39 11.35 -6.87 -27.51
C LEU A 39 12.27 -6.81 -26.29
N LEU A 40 11.82 -7.35 -25.16
CA LEU A 40 12.56 -7.42 -23.91
C LEU A 40 12.07 -8.64 -23.11
N THR A 41 12.98 -9.55 -22.76
CA THR A 41 12.66 -10.76 -21.99
C THR A 41 11.98 -10.37 -20.66
N GLY A 42 10.82 -10.98 -20.38
CA GLY A 42 10.00 -10.66 -19.20
C GLY A 42 9.07 -9.45 -19.35
N SER A 43 9.07 -8.78 -20.51
CA SER A 43 8.09 -7.72 -20.82
C SER A 43 6.73 -8.30 -21.22
N TYR A 44 5.66 -7.60 -20.83
CA TYR A 44 4.27 -7.89 -21.20
C TYR A 44 3.54 -6.60 -21.62
N CYS A 45 2.36 -6.71 -22.21
CA CYS A 45 1.58 -5.56 -22.68
C CYS A 45 0.72 -4.98 -21.55
N LYS A 46 0.94 -3.71 -21.20
CA LYS A 46 0.09 -2.97 -20.25
C LYS A 46 -1.21 -2.59 -20.93
N TYR A 47 -2.11 -3.56 -21.10
CA TYR A 47 -3.37 -3.40 -21.82
C TYR A 47 -4.36 -2.41 -21.18
N TRP A 48 -4.16 -2.14 -19.88
CA TRP A 48 -4.87 -1.13 -19.11
C TRP A 48 -4.31 0.30 -19.27
N ASN A 49 -3.19 0.47 -19.98
CA ASN A 49 -2.62 1.79 -20.27
C ASN A 49 -3.19 2.35 -21.58
N SER A 50 -3.24 3.68 -21.72
CA SER A 50 -3.69 4.36 -22.95
C SER A 50 -2.68 5.43 -23.38
N PRO A 51 -1.90 5.22 -24.47
CA PRO A 51 -1.89 4.02 -25.32
C PRO A 51 -1.41 2.77 -24.58
N GLN A 52 -1.78 1.59 -25.10
CA GLN A 52 -1.27 0.31 -24.61
C GLN A 52 0.22 0.22 -24.95
N LEU A 53 1.07 0.04 -23.94
CA LEU A 53 2.54 0.02 -24.08
C LEU A 53 3.14 -1.22 -23.42
N CYS A 54 4.25 -1.71 -23.95
CA CYS A 54 5.02 -2.78 -23.31
C CYS A 54 5.64 -2.35 -21.96
N LEU A 55 5.86 -3.30 -21.06
CA LEU A 55 6.67 -3.08 -19.87
C LEU A 55 8.15 -2.87 -20.27
N GLY A 56 8.83 -1.87 -19.70
CA GLY A 56 10.26 -1.61 -19.97
C GLY A 56 10.59 -0.99 -21.33
N THR A 57 9.70 -1.05 -22.33
CA THR A 57 9.87 -0.33 -23.61
C THR A 57 8.65 0.55 -23.90
N ARG A 58 8.83 1.80 -24.34
CA ARG A 58 7.72 2.71 -24.71
C ARG A 58 7.09 2.33 -26.07
N THR A 59 7.15 1.05 -26.44
CA THR A 59 6.64 0.51 -27.70
C THR A 59 5.14 0.22 -27.57
N PRO A 60 4.28 0.69 -28.49
CA PRO A 60 2.87 0.35 -28.48
C PRO A 60 2.62 -1.15 -28.69
N CYS A 61 1.66 -1.70 -27.95
CA CYS A 61 1.20 -3.08 -28.06
C CYS A 61 -0.32 -3.13 -28.23
N SER A 62 -0.89 -4.30 -28.55
CA SER A 62 -2.35 -4.48 -28.60
C SER A 62 -2.78 -5.89 -28.26
N CYS A 63 -3.93 -6.01 -27.60
CA CYS A 63 -4.59 -7.30 -27.32
C CYS A 63 -5.64 -7.70 -28.38
N SER A 64 -5.78 -6.92 -29.45
CA SER A 64 -6.73 -7.24 -30.52
C SER A 64 -6.06 -8.14 -31.57
N THR A 65 -6.77 -9.19 -31.99
CA THR A 65 -6.30 -10.20 -32.97
C THR A 65 -6.18 -9.68 -34.41
N THR A 66 -6.13 -8.37 -34.62
CA THR A 66 -6.01 -7.72 -35.92
C THR A 66 -4.57 -7.29 -36.12
N SER A 67 -3.87 -8.00 -37.01
CA SER A 67 -2.50 -7.72 -37.41
C SER A 67 -2.29 -6.25 -37.80
N VAL A 68 -1.29 -5.61 -37.19
CA VAL A 68 -0.85 -4.26 -37.59
C VAL A 68 -0.26 -4.35 -39.00
N THR A 69 -1.05 -3.96 -39.99
CA THR A 69 -0.52 -3.68 -41.33
C THR A 69 0.33 -2.42 -41.24
N THR A 70 1.60 -2.53 -41.58
CA THR A 70 2.51 -1.37 -41.67
C THR A 70 2.10 -0.49 -42.84
N ASP A 71 1.58 0.71 -42.56
CA ASP A 71 1.52 1.80 -43.54
C ASP A 71 2.48 2.93 -43.10
N PRO A 72 3.29 3.49 -44.02
CA PRO A 72 4.38 4.38 -43.65
C PRO A 72 3.93 5.82 -43.37
N MET A 73 4.47 6.36 -42.28
CA MET A 73 4.76 7.78 -42.01
C MET A 73 4.24 8.81 -43.05
N SER A 74 3.07 9.41 -42.76
CA SER A 74 2.59 10.59 -43.49
C SER A 74 2.93 11.87 -42.74
N THR A 75 4.00 12.53 -43.17
CA THR A 75 4.47 13.81 -42.65
C THR A 75 3.50 14.92 -43.03
N THR A 76 2.77 15.52 -42.08
CA THR A 76 1.93 16.71 -42.38
C THR A 76 2.28 17.90 -41.48
N THR A 77 2.75 18.96 -42.12
CA THR A 77 3.09 20.27 -41.55
C THR A 77 1.90 20.95 -40.89
N TYR A 78 2.07 21.46 -39.66
CA TYR A 78 1.10 22.37 -39.06
C TYR A 78 1.17 23.75 -39.74
N SER A 79 0.15 24.06 -40.53
CA SER A 79 -0.09 25.41 -41.06
C SER A 79 -0.84 26.27 -40.02
N ALA A 80 -0.52 27.57 -39.99
CA ALA A 80 -1.05 28.49 -38.98
C ALA A 80 -2.22 29.36 -39.49
N ARG A 81 -2.89 30.03 -38.53
CA ARG A 81 -3.90 31.12 -38.64
C ARG A 81 -5.36 30.75 -38.99
N PRO A 82 -6.34 31.65 -38.70
CA PRO A 82 -6.20 33.00 -38.12
C PRO A 82 -6.95 33.30 -36.80
N LYS A 83 -6.42 34.31 -36.12
CA LYS A 83 -6.96 35.02 -34.95
C LYS A 83 -8.10 35.97 -35.37
N ALA A 84 -9.21 35.96 -34.64
CA ALA A 84 -10.22 37.03 -34.72
C ALA A 84 -9.87 38.15 -33.73
N THR A 85 -10.07 39.41 -34.14
CA THR A 85 -9.70 40.60 -33.38
C THR A 85 -10.91 41.52 -33.26
N THR A 86 -11.27 41.91 -32.03
CA THR A 86 -12.10 43.10 -31.78
C THR A 86 -11.49 43.89 -30.62
N ALA A 87 -11.02 45.09 -30.92
CA ALA A 87 -10.70 46.14 -29.95
C ALA A 87 -11.81 47.23 -30.06
N THR A 88 -12.00 48.23 -29.20
CA THR A 88 -11.19 48.78 -28.09
C THR A 88 -12.13 49.57 -27.16
N ALA A 89 -11.81 49.73 -25.88
CA ALA A 89 -12.09 50.97 -25.16
C ALA A 89 -11.10 51.12 -23.98
N VAL A 90 -10.49 52.30 -23.87
CA VAL A 90 -9.50 52.63 -22.82
C VAL A 90 -10.16 53.55 -21.79
N THR A 91 -10.02 53.25 -20.50
CA THR A 91 -10.14 54.26 -19.44
C THR A 91 -9.07 54.04 -18.37
N THR A 92 -8.29 55.09 -18.12
CA THR A 92 -7.18 55.13 -17.16
C THR A 92 -7.66 55.49 -15.76
N SER A 93 -7.19 54.84 -14.69
CA SER A 93 -6.64 55.55 -13.51
C SER A 93 -6.18 54.64 -12.35
N ARG A 94 -4.99 54.99 -11.83
CA ARG A 94 -4.51 54.90 -10.43
C ARG A 94 -4.29 53.53 -9.75
N GLU A 95 -3.00 53.30 -9.50
CA GLU A 95 -2.45 52.46 -8.43
C GLU A 95 -2.79 53.02 -7.04
N THR A 96 -2.77 52.15 -6.03
CA THR A 96 -2.51 52.56 -4.64
C THR A 96 -1.79 51.42 -3.93
N THR A 97 -0.53 51.67 -3.57
CA THR A 97 0.33 50.75 -2.82
C THR A 97 0.20 51.01 -1.33
N THR A 98 0.00 49.97 -0.52
CA THR A 98 0.06 50.06 0.96
C THR A 98 1.17 49.18 1.51
N THR A 99 2.29 49.81 1.85
CA THR A 99 3.36 49.25 2.68
C THR A 99 3.00 49.39 4.16
N TYR A 100 3.15 48.33 4.96
CA TYR A 100 3.02 48.41 6.42
C TYR A 100 4.39 48.63 7.09
N GLU A 101 4.50 49.70 7.87
CA GLU A 101 5.70 50.03 8.63
C GLU A 101 5.77 49.33 10.00
N LYS A 102 7.01 49.13 10.46
CA LYS A 102 7.37 48.56 11.77
C LYS A 102 7.58 49.67 12.80
N PRO A 103 6.88 49.69 13.95
CA PRO A 103 7.22 50.58 15.05
C PRO A 103 8.42 50.07 15.86
N SER A 104 9.35 50.98 16.16
CA SER A 104 10.37 50.81 17.21
C SER A 104 10.34 52.04 18.11
N SER A 105 10.28 51.85 19.43
CA SER A 105 10.56 52.92 20.38
C SER A 105 11.05 52.35 21.73
N ARG A 106 12.00 53.06 22.34
CA ARG A 106 12.70 52.66 23.56
C ARG A 106 12.07 53.24 24.83
N SER A 107 12.30 52.51 25.92
CA SER A 107 12.57 52.99 27.30
C SER A 107 11.60 53.96 27.98
N ASN A 108 11.24 53.60 29.22
CA ASN A 108 11.55 54.48 30.35
C ASN A 108 12.02 53.67 31.57
N LEU A 109 12.90 54.28 32.36
CA LEU A 109 13.69 53.66 33.42
C LEU A 109 13.10 54.00 34.80
N ARG A 110 12.93 53.03 35.70
CA ARG A 110 12.80 53.33 37.14
C ARG A 110 13.38 52.22 38.03
N THR A 111 14.46 52.57 38.73
CA THR A 111 15.23 51.70 39.62
C THR A 111 14.74 51.76 41.07
N THR A 112 14.63 50.61 41.75
CA THR A 112 14.85 50.51 43.21
C THR A 112 15.38 49.13 43.64
N LYS A 113 16.65 49.14 44.08
CA LYS A 113 17.34 48.28 45.08
C LYS A 113 17.26 46.74 45.04
N ARG A 114 18.47 46.16 45.06
CA ARG A 114 18.88 44.75 45.25
C ARG A 114 18.79 44.33 46.73
N PRO A 115 18.62 43.02 47.03
CA PRO A 115 19.70 42.30 47.73
C PRO A 115 20.18 41.03 46.98
N THR A 116 21.33 40.51 47.39
CA THR A 116 22.18 39.56 46.63
C THR A 116 22.02 38.12 47.09
N THR A 117 21.89 37.17 46.15
CA THR A 117 22.38 35.77 46.30
C THR A 117 22.63 35.09 44.94
N THR A 118 23.76 34.38 44.87
CA THR A 118 24.14 33.21 44.03
C THR A 118 23.86 33.20 42.50
N PRO A 119 24.87 32.97 41.63
CA PRO A 119 24.66 32.73 40.20
C PRO A 119 24.29 31.27 39.91
N SER A 120 23.32 31.07 39.01
CA SER A 120 23.00 29.76 38.41
C SER A 120 22.95 29.89 36.89
N ASN A 121 23.47 28.87 36.22
CA ASN A 121 23.78 28.78 34.80
C ASN A 121 22.65 29.19 33.83
N ASN A 122 22.98 30.07 32.89
CA ASN A 122 22.39 30.18 31.55
C ASN A 122 23.55 30.15 30.53
N GLU A 123 23.42 29.66 29.30
CA GLU A 123 22.45 28.73 28.69
C GLU A 123 23.09 28.37 27.35
N VAL A 124 23.52 27.12 27.15
CA VAL A 124 24.20 26.73 25.91
C VAL A 124 23.13 26.57 24.83
N ILE A 125 23.30 27.27 23.70
CA ILE A 125 22.48 27.05 22.50
C ILE A 125 22.80 25.65 21.96
N THR A 126 22.08 24.64 22.43
CA THR A 126 22.12 23.29 21.89
C THR A 126 21.42 23.29 20.53
N LYS A 127 22.19 22.98 19.47
CA LYS A 127 21.62 22.43 18.25
C LYS A 127 20.68 21.28 18.64
N THR A 128 19.42 21.35 18.21
CA THR A 128 18.49 20.22 18.34
C THR A 128 18.93 19.12 17.37
N THR A 129 19.90 18.30 17.79
CA THR A 129 20.11 16.98 17.22
C THR A 129 18.82 16.19 17.40
N SER A 130 18.28 15.63 16.32
CA SER A 130 17.15 14.69 16.38
C SER A 130 17.41 13.63 17.45
N PRO A 131 16.40 13.23 18.24
CA PRO A 131 16.60 12.22 19.27
C PRO A 131 17.06 10.92 18.61
N SER A 132 18.21 10.40 19.04
CA SER A 132 18.65 9.07 18.65
C SER A 132 17.73 8.04 19.30
N VAL A 133 16.68 7.63 18.60
CA VAL A 133 15.86 6.50 19.02
C VAL A 133 16.75 5.27 18.97
N VAL A 134 16.95 4.62 20.12
CA VAL A 134 17.72 3.39 20.22
C VAL A 134 16.85 2.26 19.64
N GLY A 135 17.04 2.01 18.34
CA GLY A 135 16.17 1.20 17.50
C GLY A 135 15.43 2.09 16.50
N GLY A 136 15.61 1.85 15.20
CA GLY A 136 14.93 2.58 14.14
C GLY A 136 13.41 2.38 14.17
N MET A 137 12.67 3.27 13.50
CA MET A 137 11.22 3.22 13.34
C MET A 137 10.81 1.85 12.77
N ARG A 138 9.84 1.19 13.42
CA ARG A 138 9.26 -0.09 12.96
C ARG A 138 8.20 0.13 11.90
N PHE A 139 8.58 0.88 10.86
CA PHE A 139 7.75 1.10 9.69
C PHE A 139 7.98 -0.06 8.72
N GLY A 140 6.91 -0.59 8.14
CA GLY A 140 6.97 -1.68 7.17
C GLY A 140 6.97 -1.18 5.72
N THR A 141 7.57 -1.97 4.83
CA THR A 141 7.64 -1.72 3.39
C THR A 141 6.94 -2.83 2.63
N TYR A 142 6.02 -2.47 1.72
CA TYR A 142 5.28 -3.42 0.91
C TYR A 142 5.57 -3.20 -0.58
N SER A 143 5.94 -4.28 -1.28
CA SER A 143 6.51 -4.26 -2.62
C SER A 143 5.87 -5.29 -3.57
N TRP A 144 5.65 -4.88 -4.82
CA TRP A 144 4.94 -5.69 -5.82
C TRP A 144 5.85 -6.45 -6.78
N SER A 145 7.03 -5.90 -7.06
CA SER A 145 7.97 -6.50 -8.01
C SER A 145 8.63 -7.75 -7.44
N GLN A 146 8.50 -8.88 -8.15
CA GLN A 146 9.28 -10.09 -7.84
C GLN A 146 10.77 -9.93 -8.18
N MET A 147 11.16 -8.87 -8.91
CA MET A 147 12.56 -8.66 -9.33
C MET A 147 13.51 -8.42 -8.15
N TYR A 148 13.02 -7.97 -6.99
CA TYR A 148 13.86 -7.78 -5.81
C TYR A 148 14.47 -9.07 -5.26
N TRP A 149 13.89 -10.24 -5.59
CA TRP A 149 14.37 -11.55 -5.13
C TRP A 149 14.63 -12.55 -6.28
N ARG A 150 14.10 -12.29 -7.49
CA ARG A 150 14.37 -13.08 -8.71
C ARG A 150 15.41 -12.48 -9.66
N GLY A 151 15.57 -11.16 -9.60
CA GLY A 151 16.37 -10.39 -10.54
C GLY A 151 17.67 -9.87 -9.93
N ASP A 152 18.26 -8.90 -10.62
CA ASP A 152 19.43 -8.13 -10.22
C ASP A 152 19.09 -6.80 -9.52
N ASP A 153 17.81 -6.52 -9.27
CA ASP A 153 17.36 -5.30 -8.59
C ASP A 153 17.58 -5.40 -7.06
N THR A 154 18.76 -4.96 -6.62
CA THR A 154 19.13 -4.91 -5.20
C THR A 154 18.54 -3.72 -4.45
N SER A 155 17.80 -2.80 -5.11
CA SER A 155 17.44 -1.49 -4.54
C SER A 155 16.69 -1.54 -3.21
N LEU A 156 15.85 -2.58 -3.01
CA LEU A 156 15.13 -2.81 -1.75
C LEU A 156 16.09 -3.24 -0.61
N ILE A 157 17.06 -4.12 -0.88
CA ILE A 157 18.10 -4.52 0.09
C ILE A 157 19.04 -3.36 0.37
N ASP A 158 19.51 -2.66 -0.66
CA ASP A 158 20.47 -1.57 -0.52
C ASP A 158 19.88 -0.41 0.28
N PHE A 159 18.62 -0.05 0.02
CA PHE A 159 17.88 0.89 0.85
C PHE A 159 17.84 0.44 2.31
N ALA A 160 17.34 -0.77 2.59
CA ALA A 160 17.19 -1.26 3.94
C ALA A 160 18.54 -1.48 4.67
N GLY A 161 19.62 -1.67 3.92
CA GLY A 161 21.00 -1.73 4.43
C GLY A 161 21.63 -0.37 4.76
N SER A 162 21.16 0.71 4.14
CA SER A 162 21.61 2.08 4.37
C SER A 162 21.24 2.62 5.76
N ASP A 163 21.89 3.70 6.21
CA ASP A 163 21.54 4.37 7.46
C ASP A 163 20.08 4.87 7.47
N MET A 164 19.55 5.31 6.32
CA MET A 164 18.17 5.76 6.20
C MET A 164 17.18 4.59 6.34
N GLY A 165 17.48 3.46 5.69
CA GLY A 165 16.67 2.24 5.81
C GLY A 165 16.73 1.64 7.20
N ARG A 166 17.88 1.64 7.88
CA ARG A 166 17.99 1.22 9.28
C ARG A 166 17.24 2.14 10.23
N LEU A 167 17.17 3.44 9.93
CA LEU A 167 16.42 4.42 10.71
C LEU A 167 14.90 4.29 10.53
N TRP A 168 14.42 3.98 9.31
CA TRP A 168 13.00 4.03 8.97
C TRP A 168 12.31 2.69 8.75
N ASN A 169 13.02 1.68 8.24
CA ASN A 169 12.47 0.43 7.74
C ASN A 169 12.92 -0.76 8.61
N SER A 170 12.73 -0.65 9.94
CA SER A 170 13.01 -1.75 10.89
C SER A 170 11.81 -2.67 11.13
N GLY A 171 10.65 -2.34 10.53
CA GLY A 171 9.43 -3.14 10.58
C GLY A 171 9.40 -4.26 9.53
N ASP A 172 8.21 -4.69 9.15
CA ASP A 172 8.01 -5.81 8.24
C ASP A 172 8.36 -5.47 6.79
N VAL A 173 8.76 -6.48 6.02
CA VAL A 173 8.83 -6.40 4.57
C VAL A 173 7.83 -7.36 3.94
N TYR A 174 7.02 -6.85 3.02
CA TYR A 174 6.10 -7.66 2.22
C TYR A 174 6.64 -7.71 0.79
N VAL A 175 6.89 -8.94 0.31
CA VAL A 175 7.33 -9.21 -1.06
C VAL A 175 6.33 -10.13 -1.74
N ASN A 176 5.83 -9.71 -2.91
CA ASN A 176 5.07 -10.58 -3.79
C ASN A 176 5.93 -11.80 -4.19
N ILE A 177 5.40 -13.01 -4.03
CA ILE A 177 6.03 -14.27 -4.48
C ILE A 177 5.20 -15.02 -5.53
N ALA A 178 3.90 -14.72 -5.63
CA ALA A 178 2.97 -15.35 -6.55
C ALA A 178 1.67 -14.55 -6.66
N ASP A 179 0.93 -14.79 -7.73
CA ASP A 179 -0.39 -14.22 -7.98
C ASP A 179 -1.34 -15.27 -8.57
N TYR A 180 -2.55 -14.84 -8.93
CA TYR A 180 -3.56 -15.72 -9.51
C TYR A 180 -3.10 -16.45 -10.78
N SER A 181 -2.13 -15.96 -11.54
CA SER A 181 -1.64 -16.54 -12.78
C SER A 181 -0.67 -17.72 -12.54
N ASN A 182 0.20 -17.64 -11.52
CA ASN A 182 1.26 -18.62 -11.26
C ASN A 182 1.07 -19.48 -9.99
N TYR A 183 -0.04 -19.33 -9.28
CA TYR A 183 -0.45 -19.97 -8.00
C TYR A 183 -0.13 -21.47 -7.73
N LYS A 184 0.32 -22.25 -8.72
CA LYS A 184 0.76 -23.66 -8.56
C LYS A 184 2.27 -23.82 -8.34
N LYS A 185 3.03 -22.73 -8.40
CA LYS A 185 4.47 -22.68 -8.16
C LYS A 185 4.83 -21.37 -7.47
N ILE A 186 5.92 -21.39 -6.73
CA ILE A 186 6.75 -20.21 -6.49
C ILE A 186 7.91 -20.42 -7.45
N ASP A 187 8.23 -19.42 -8.27
CA ASP A 187 9.38 -19.53 -9.17
C ASP A 187 10.68 -19.40 -8.37
N ASP A 188 11.75 -20.02 -8.86
CA ASP A 188 13.13 -19.79 -8.40
C ASP A 188 13.31 -19.91 -6.87
N GLU A 189 12.77 -20.98 -6.27
CA GLU A 189 12.60 -21.13 -4.81
C GLU A 189 13.90 -21.00 -4.00
N GLU A 190 15.02 -21.50 -4.52
CA GLU A 190 16.35 -21.37 -3.90
C GLU A 190 16.82 -19.91 -3.83
N LEU A 191 16.50 -19.09 -4.85
CA LEU A 191 16.82 -17.66 -4.86
C LEU A 191 15.99 -16.91 -3.82
N LEU A 192 14.71 -17.27 -3.63
CA LEU A 192 13.88 -16.69 -2.58
C LEU A 192 14.47 -16.95 -1.18
N VAL A 193 14.95 -18.17 -0.90
CA VAL A 193 15.61 -18.49 0.39
C VAL A 193 16.95 -17.76 0.52
N ALA A 194 17.75 -17.68 -0.53
CA ALA A 194 19.01 -16.93 -0.53
C ALA A 194 18.77 -15.43 -0.29
N TRP A 195 17.75 -14.85 -0.92
CA TRP A 195 17.34 -13.46 -0.75
C TRP A 195 16.89 -13.17 0.69
N MET A 196 16.06 -14.02 1.30
CA MET A 196 15.64 -13.82 2.70
C MET A 196 16.83 -13.82 3.67
N LYS A 197 17.84 -14.67 3.45
CA LYS A 197 19.09 -14.66 4.22
C LYS A 197 19.90 -13.39 3.96
N GLN A 198 20.02 -12.97 2.71
CA GLN A 198 20.72 -11.74 2.34
C GLN A 198 20.04 -10.50 2.96
N TRP A 199 18.71 -10.44 2.95
CA TRP A 199 17.93 -9.40 3.63
C TRP A 199 18.32 -9.32 5.10
N ARG A 200 18.26 -10.43 5.85
CA ARG A 200 18.63 -10.47 7.27
C ARG A 200 20.08 -10.01 7.51
N ARG A 201 21.04 -10.55 6.75
CA ARG A 201 22.48 -10.26 6.90
C ARG A 201 22.84 -8.81 6.57
N SER A 202 22.32 -8.29 5.46
CA SER A 202 22.69 -6.96 4.94
C SER A 202 22.00 -5.83 5.71
N THR A 203 20.72 -5.99 6.03
CA THR A 203 19.89 -4.94 6.65
C THR A 203 19.96 -4.97 8.18
N GLY A 204 20.10 -6.15 8.78
CA GLY A 204 19.88 -6.35 10.21
C GLY A 204 18.42 -6.18 10.66
N ASN A 205 17.47 -6.07 9.71
CA ASN A 205 16.04 -5.99 9.98
C ASN A 205 15.56 -7.29 10.64
N THR A 206 14.78 -7.16 11.73
CA THR A 206 14.21 -8.27 12.51
C THR A 206 12.69 -8.34 12.45
N GLY A 207 12.05 -7.47 11.66
CA GLY A 207 10.61 -7.54 11.35
C GLY A 207 10.26 -8.77 10.52
N ARG A 208 8.97 -8.99 10.27
CA ARG A 208 8.51 -10.18 9.54
C ARG A 208 8.82 -10.04 8.05
N ILE A 209 9.25 -11.14 7.43
CA ILE A 209 9.26 -11.25 5.96
C ILE A 209 7.94 -11.90 5.56
N PHE A 210 6.99 -11.10 5.10
CA PHE A 210 5.74 -11.58 4.53
C PHE A 210 5.94 -11.90 3.05
N LEU A 211 5.72 -13.16 2.72
CA LEU A 211 5.74 -13.71 1.38
C LEU A 211 4.31 -13.69 0.87
N THR A 212 3.99 -12.70 0.03
CA THR A 212 2.62 -12.37 -0.35
C THR A 212 2.17 -13.12 -1.61
N TYR A 213 0.99 -13.72 -1.53
CA TYR A 213 0.18 -14.10 -2.69
C TYR A 213 -0.75 -12.94 -3.05
N GLY A 214 -0.53 -12.28 -4.19
CA GLY A 214 -1.17 -11.01 -4.57
C GLY A 214 -2.12 -11.05 -5.78
N ASP A 215 -2.73 -9.90 -6.08
CA ASP A 215 -3.64 -9.64 -7.21
C ASP A 215 -4.76 -10.67 -7.40
N ALA A 216 -5.18 -11.33 -6.32
CA ALA A 216 -6.24 -12.31 -6.37
C ALA A 216 -7.61 -11.63 -6.27
N SER A 217 -8.45 -11.77 -7.29
CA SER A 217 -9.85 -11.29 -7.27
C SER A 217 -10.87 -12.42 -7.13
N LYS A 218 -12.13 -12.08 -6.84
CA LYS A 218 -13.28 -13.00 -6.64
C LYS A 218 -13.45 -14.13 -7.68
N HIS A 219 -12.89 -14.00 -8.87
CA HIS A 219 -12.93 -15.05 -9.90
C HIS A 219 -11.97 -16.21 -9.60
N TYR A 220 -11.00 -16.00 -8.70
CA TYR A 220 -9.88 -16.90 -8.41
C TYR A 220 -9.89 -17.47 -6.98
N ASN A 221 -11.01 -17.38 -6.26
CA ASN A 221 -11.21 -17.91 -4.89
C ASN A 221 -10.57 -19.30 -4.60
N LYS A 222 -10.62 -20.23 -5.57
CA LYS A 222 -10.01 -21.57 -5.42
C LYS A 222 -8.48 -21.57 -5.49
N ARG A 223 -7.89 -20.66 -6.29
CA ARG A 223 -6.44 -20.55 -6.49
C ARG A 223 -5.73 -20.16 -5.20
N MET A 224 -6.34 -19.28 -4.42
CA MET A 224 -5.88 -18.90 -3.07
C MET A 224 -5.84 -20.10 -2.10
N ILE A 225 -6.88 -20.96 -2.12
CA ILE A 225 -6.93 -22.19 -1.31
C ILE A 225 -5.87 -23.20 -1.79
N GLU A 226 -5.70 -23.34 -3.11
CA GLU A 226 -4.68 -24.21 -3.72
C GLU A 226 -3.25 -23.70 -3.42
N PHE A 227 -3.02 -22.38 -3.34
CA PHE A 227 -1.71 -21.77 -3.06
C PHE A 227 -1.16 -22.13 -1.68
N VAL A 228 -2.01 -22.42 -0.68
CA VAL A 228 -1.56 -22.94 0.62
C VAL A 228 -0.73 -24.21 0.45
N ASN A 229 -1.10 -25.09 -0.50
CA ASN A 229 -0.34 -26.31 -0.80
C ASN A 229 0.96 -26.00 -1.56
N THR A 230 0.96 -24.98 -2.42
CA THR A 230 2.17 -24.49 -3.12
C THR A 230 3.20 -23.98 -2.11
N PHE A 231 2.76 -23.15 -1.16
CA PHE A 231 3.61 -22.62 -0.09
C PHE A 231 4.06 -23.71 0.89
N GLU A 232 3.19 -24.67 1.21
CA GLU A 232 3.53 -25.88 1.96
C GLU A 232 4.68 -26.66 1.29
N ASN A 233 4.58 -26.93 -0.01
CA ASN A 233 5.63 -27.61 -0.77
C ASN A 233 6.94 -26.82 -0.79
N PHE A 234 6.89 -25.48 -0.86
CA PHE A 234 8.07 -24.64 -0.76
C PHE A 234 8.79 -24.82 0.59
N LEU A 235 8.05 -24.70 1.69
CA LEU A 235 8.63 -24.87 3.03
C LEU A 235 9.14 -26.30 3.30
N ASP A 236 8.41 -27.32 2.86
CA ASP A 236 8.80 -28.72 3.11
C ASP A 236 10.05 -29.11 2.28
N ASN A 237 10.26 -28.55 1.08
CA ASN A 237 11.39 -28.89 0.20
C ASN A 237 12.62 -27.96 0.31
N TYR A 238 12.44 -26.64 0.45
CA TYR A 238 13.54 -25.66 0.29
C TYR A 238 13.95 -24.90 1.55
N VAL A 239 13.19 -25.00 2.65
CA VAL A 239 13.51 -24.32 3.92
C VAL A 239 13.84 -25.38 4.97
N SER A 240 15.07 -25.43 5.48
CA SER A 240 15.45 -26.30 6.59
C SER A 240 15.17 -25.65 7.96
N SER A 241 15.38 -26.40 9.05
CA SER A 241 15.41 -25.85 10.41
C SER A 241 16.48 -24.76 10.58
N GLU A 242 17.64 -24.97 9.98
CA GLU A 242 18.79 -24.05 10.00
C GLU A 242 18.48 -22.80 9.18
N ASP A 243 17.86 -22.96 8.01
CA ASP A 243 17.40 -21.83 7.19
C ASP A 243 16.37 -20.99 7.96
N MET A 244 15.37 -21.64 8.56
CA MET A 244 14.33 -20.98 9.35
C MET A 244 14.90 -20.23 10.55
N ASN A 245 15.90 -20.78 11.25
CA ASN A 245 16.58 -20.10 12.35
C ASN A 245 17.28 -18.80 11.92
N GLU A 246 17.61 -18.66 10.64
CA GLU A 246 18.22 -17.45 10.08
C GLU A 246 17.19 -16.45 9.55
N ILE A 247 16.16 -16.92 8.82
CA ILE A 247 15.19 -16.04 8.14
C ILE A 247 14.01 -15.62 9.00
N ALA A 248 13.69 -16.36 10.08
CA ALA A 248 12.53 -16.11 10.91
C ALA A 248 12.53 -14.69 11.56
N PRO A 249 11.34 -14.12 11.85
CA PRO A 249 10.02 -14.64 11.49
C PRO A 249 9.68 -14.39 10.02
N ILE A 250 9.05 -15.36 9.37
CA ILE A 250 8.44 -15.22 8.04
C ILE A 250 6.93 -15.49 8.11
N GLY A 251 6.19 -15.07 7.10
CA GLY A 251 4.78 -15.40 7.00
C GLY A 251 4.27 -15.57 5.58
N LEU A 252 3.17 -16.31 5.45
CA LEU A 252 2.35 -16.32 4.24
C LEU A 252 1.32 -15.20 4.37
N SER A 253 1.40 -14.19 3.50
CA SER A 253 0.41 -13.11 3.39
C SER A 253 -0.48 -13.32 2.17
N PHE A 254 -1.74 -12.89 2.26
CA PHE A 254 -2.70 -12.93 1.18
C PHE A 254 -3.23 -11.52 0.90
N ASP A 255 -2.89 -10.98 -0.26
CA ASP A 255 -3.47 -9.76 -0.83
C ASP A 255 -4.49 -10.17 -1.90
N ALA A 256 -5.75 -10.22 -1.45
CA ALA A 256 -6.81 -10.98 -2.10
C ALA A 256 -8.17 -10.29 -1.95
N GLU A 257 -8.46 -9.32 -2.85
CA GLU A 257 -9.64 -8.46 -2.78
C GLU A 257 -10.96 -9.15 -3.22
N GLY A 258 -12.04 -8.85 -2.49
CA GLY A 258 -13.40 -9.25 -2.87
C GLY A 258 -13.69 -10.76 -2.80
N MET A 259 -12.89 -11.53 -2.06
CA MET A 259 -13.06 -12.98 -1.89
C MET A 259 -14.42 -13.35 -1.27
N ARG A 260 -14.87 -14.59 -1.52
CA ARG A 260 -16.01 -15.17 -0.80
C ARG A 260 -15.54 -15.51 0.62
N SER A 261 -16.31 -15.10 1.63
CA SER A 261 -15.99 -15.35 3.05
C SER A 261 -15.73 -16.83 3.37
N SER A 262 -16.45 -17.76 2.74
CA SER A 262 -16.19 -19.20 2.87
C SER A 262 -14.82 -19.62 2.31
N SER A 263 -14.35 -18.99 1.24
CA SER A 263 -13.02 -19.25 0.66
C SER A 263 -11.90 -18.62 1.48
N VAL A 264 -12.13 -17.42 2.05
CA VAL A 264 -11.23 -16.81 3.05
C VAL A 264 -11.07 -17.74 4.26
N ARG A 265 -12.19 -18.18 4.84
CA ARG A 265 -12.19 -19.13 5.97
C ARG A 265 -11.45 -20.43 5.65
N THR A 266 -11.77 -21.10 4.54
CA THR A 266 -11.10 -22.36 4.16
C THR A 266 -9.60 -22.15 3.92
N THR A 267 -9.20 -21.01 3.35
CA THR A 267 -7.78 -20.67 3.17
C THR A 267 -7.07 -20.52 4.51
N LEU A 268 -7.63 -19.74 5.44
CA LEU A 268 -7.05 -19.51 6.77
C LEU A 268 -7.03 -20.79 7.63
N GLU A 269 -8.09 -21.58 7.62
CA GLU A 269 -8.13 -22.89 8.30
C GLU A 269 -7.09 -23.86 7.72
N ASN A 270 -6.86 -23.85 6.41
CA ASN A 270 -5.81 -24.66 5.78
C ASN A 270 -4.41 -24.11 6.08
N ALA A 271 -4.23 -22.79 6.07
CA ALA A 271 -2.96 -22.13 6.34
C ALA A 271 -2.51 -22.35 7.80
N GLN A 272 -3.41 -22.29 8.79
CA GLN A 272 -3.09 -22.64 10.18
C GLN A 272 -2.78 -24.14 10.36
N LYS A 273 -3.47 -25.05 9.63
CA LYS A 273 -3.13 -26.48 9.61
C LYS A 273 -1.75 -26.74 9.01
N MET A 274 -1.45 -26.12 7.85
CA MET A 274 -0.14 -26.13 7.20
C MET A 274 0.94 -25.62 8.16
N LYS A 275 0.78 -24.42 8.72
CA LYS A 275 1.70 -23.84 9.71
C LYS A 275 1.98 -24.79 10.87
N THR A 276 0.93 -25.41 11.43
CA THR A 276 1.07 -26.38 12.53
C THR A 276 1.81 -27.66 12.09
N ARG A 277 1.49 -28.18 10.91
CA ARG A 277 2.09 -29.40 10.35
C ARG A 277 3.58 -29.19 10.03
N VAL A 278 3.90 -28.19 9.20
CA VAL A 278 5.27 -27.85 8.79
C VAL A 278 6.14 -27.52 10.00
N SER A 279 5.69 -26.64 10.90
CA SER A 279 6.51 -26.26 12.06
C SER A 279 6.86 -27.47 12.93
N LYS A 280 5.94 -28.44 13.05
CA LYS A 280 6.18 -29.68 13.79
C LYS A 280 7.06 -30.67 13.02
N SER A 281 6.88 -30.86 11.71
CA SER A 281 7.68 -31.81 10.91
C SER A 281 9.12 -31.33 10.70
N LYS A 282 9.30 -30.03 10.49
CA LYS A 282 10.60 -29.39 10.23
C LYS A 282 11.31 -28.90 11.49
N GLY A 283 10.65 -28.92 12.65
CA GLY A 283 11.24 -28.49 13.94
C GLY A 283 11.43 -26.98 14.07
N TYR A 284 10.60 -26.17 13.41
CA TYR A 284 10.67 -24.71 13.50
C TYR A 284 10.30 -24.21 14.90
N ALA A 285 10.98 -23.15 15.36
CA ALA A 285 10.69 -22.54 16.64
C ALA A 285 9.28 -21.90 16.65
N PRO A 286 8.60 -21.83 17.83
CA PRO A 286 7.34 -21.12 17.95
C PRO A 286 7.44 -19.66 17.49
N GLY A 287 6.53 -19.23 16.62
CA GLY A 287 6.52 -17.88 16.06
C GLY A 287 7.36 -17.69 14.79
N SER A 288 8.16 -18.67 14.35
CA SER A 288 8.95 -18.56 13.12
C SER A 288 8.12 -18.43 11.84
N LEU A 289 6.91 -18.99 11.83
CA LEU A 289 5.98 -18.97 10.69
C LEU A 289 4.63 -18.38 11.11
N LEU A 290 4.13 -17.42 10.33
CA LEU A 290 2.91 -16.64 10.59
C LEU A 290 1.97 -16.65 9.38
N ILE A 291 0.68 -16.44 9.62
CA ILE A 291 -0.34 -16.24 8.58
C ILE A 291 -0.86 -14.80 8.67
N ASP A 292 -0.79 -14.06 7.57
CA ASP A 292 -1.37 -12.72 7.41
C ASP A 292 -2.43 -12.71 6.30
N PHE A 293 -3.35 -11.75 6.35
CA PHE A 293 -4.35 -11.54 5.31
C PHE A 293 -4.73 -10.06 5.23
N ALA A 294 -4.72 -9.50 4.01
CA ALA A 294 -5.08 -8.10 3.77
C ALA A 294 -6.59 -7.86 3.91
N VAL A 295 -6.96 -6.83 4.67
CA VAL A 295 -8.34 -6.36 4.82
C VAL A 295 -8.50 -5.12 3.94
N SER A 296 -8.97 -5.36 2.71
CA SER A 296 -9.27 -4.33 1.70
C SER A 296 -10.44 -3.43 2.08
N GLY A 297 -10.56 -2.29 1.38
CA GLY A 297 -11.69 -1.37 1.47
C GLY A 297 -13.05 -1.90 0.98
N HIS A 298 -13.12 -3.11 0.42
CA HIS A 298 -14.39 -3.70 -0.01
C HIS A 298 -15.15 -4.33 1.17
N LEU A 299 -16.38 -3.84 1.42
CA LEU A 299 -17.22 -4.26 2.54
C LEU A 299 -17.44 -5.78 2.55
N SER A 300 -16.87 -6.47 3.53
CA SER A 300 -16.92 -7.94 3.66
C SER A 300 -16.79 -8.40 5.13
N PRO A 301 -17.73 -8.03 6.04
CA PRO A 301 -17.50 -8.13 7.48
C PRO A 301 -17.28 -9.55 7.98
N LEU A 302 -17.98 -10.52 7.40
CA LEU A 302 -17.81 -11.94 7.71
C LEU A 302 -16.42 -12.47 7.28
N SER A 303 -15.83 -11.93 6.22
CA SER A 303 -14.46 -12.28 5.82
C SER A 303 -13.45 -11.68 6.80
N THR A 304 -13.62 -10.42 7.19
CA THR A 304 -12.78 -9.75 8.20
C THR A 304 -12.89 -10.42 9.57
N GLN A 305 -14.07 -10.86 9.98
CA GLN A 305 -14.22 -11.68 11.19
C GLN A 305 -13.35 -12.94 11.12
N TYR A 306 -13.42 -13.71 10.02
CA TYR A 306 -12.58 -14.91 9.86
C TYR A 306 -11.09 -14.60 9.82
N ILE A 307 -10.68 -13.47 9.24
CA ILE A 307 -9.29 -12.99 9.28
C ILE A 307 -8.87 -12.73 10.73
N MET A 308 -9.64 -11.95 11.49
CA MET A 308 -9.32 -11.60 12.88
C MET A 308 -9.33 -12.81 13.83
N GLU A 309 -10.18 -13.81 13.58
CA GLU A 309 -10.26 -15.05 14.37
C GLU A 309 -9.14 -16.06 14.05
N LEU A 310 -8.70 -16.16 12.79
CA LEU A 310 -7.88 -17.28 12.29
C LEU A 310 -6.46 -16.90 11.83
N ALA A 311 -6.21 -15.64 11.44
CA ALA A 311 -4.87 -15.18 11.07
C ALA A 311 -4.03 -14.83 12.32
N ASP A 312 -2.71 -14.78 12.16
CA ASP A 312 -1.81 -14.21 13.16
C ASP A 312 -1.70 -12.68 13.01
N HIS A 313 -1.86 -12.19 11.78
CA HIS A 313 -1.87 -10.76 11.44
C HIS A 313 -2.99 -10.42 10.47
N ALA A 314 -3.41 -9.16 10.50
CA ALA A 314 -4.35 -8.61 9.55
C ALA A 314 -3.81 -7.27 9.05
N THR A 315 -3.55 -7.17 7.74
CA THR A 315 -2.99 -5.95 7.14
C THR A 315 -4.15 -5.08 6.65
N PHE A 316 -4.50 -4.04 7.41
CA PHE A 316 -5.65 -3.17 7.14
C PHE A 316 -5.30 -2.11 6.09
N GLU A 317 -5.91 -2.20 4.91
CA GLU A 317 -5.65 -1.33 3.77
C GLU A 317 -6.52 -0.07 3.86
N VAL A 318 -5.99 0.96 4.52
CA VAL A 318 -6.70 2.24 4.69
C VAL A 318 -6.61 3.15 3.45
N PHE A 319 -6.11 2.62 2.33
CA PHE A 319 -6.05 3.24 1.01
C PHE A 319 -7.01 2.54 0.04
N ARG A 320 -7.30 3.19 -1.10
CA ARG A 320 -8.18 2.75 -2.20
C ARG A 320 -9.68 2.57 -1.87
N ASN A 321 -10.50 2.88 -2.87
CA ASN A 321 -11.94 2.60 -2.98
C ASN A 321 -12.84 3.35 -1.98
N THR A 322 -14.04 3.67 -2.46
CA THR A 322 -15.14 4.31 -1.71
C THR A 322 -15.50 3.53 -0.45
N VAL A 323 -15.73 4.25 0.65
CA VAL A 323 -16.25 3.71 1.91
C VAL A 323 -17.74 3.40 1.74
N GLY A 324 -18.09 2.12 1.62
CA GLY A 324 -19.48 1.71 1.44
C GLY A 324 -20.15 2.17 0.13
N GLY A 325 -19.38 2.67 -0.84
CA GLY A 325 -19.89 3.32 -2.04
C GLY A 325 -19.86 4.85 -2.02
N GLU A 326 -19.51 5.46 -0.88
CA GLU A 326 -19.38 6.91 -0.70
C GLU A 326 -17.92 7.33 -0.50
N ASP A 327 -17.59 8.57 -0.87
CA ASP A 327 -16.30 9.17 -0.58
C ASP A 327 -16.24 9.62 0.89
N ASN A 328 -15.37 8.99 1.68
CA ASN A 328 -14.96 9.50 2.99
C ASN A 328 -13.49 9.89 2.91
N ASP A 329 -13.22 11.17 3.14
CA ASP A 329 -12.03 11.87 2.63
C ASP A 329 -10.81 11.88 3.58
N GLY A 330 -10.83 11.10 4.66
CA GLY A 330 -9.81 11.17 5.72
C GLY A 330 -9.42 9.83 6.34
N LEU A 331 -8.16 9.72 6.78
CA LEU A 331 -7.60 8.51 7.40
C LEU A 331 -8.38 8.06 8.65
N VAL A 332 -8.87 8.99 9.48
CA VAL A 332 -9.56 8.66 10.74
C VAL A 332 -10.97 8.16 10.47
N GLU A 333 -11.65 8.79 9.53
CA GLU A 333 -13.00 8.45 9.09
C GLU A 333 -12.99 7.08 8.39
N ARG A 334 -11.94 6.83 7.58
CA ARG A 334 -11.66 5.50 6.99
C ARG A 334 -11.36 4.45 8.05
N MET A 335 -10.51 4.74 9.03
CA MET A 335 -10.19 3.79 10.11
C MET A 335 -11.40 3.50 11.01
N LYS A 336 -12.23 4.51 11.29
CA LYS A 336 -13.50 4.35 11.98
C LYS A 336 -14.37 3.32 11.26
N TRP A 337 -14.58 3.50 9.96
CA TRP A 337 -15.33 2.53 9.15
C TRP A 337 -14.70 1.13 9.14
N MET A 338 -13.36 1.03 9.07
CA MET A 338 -12.66 -0.26 9.16
C MET A 338 -12.93 -0.99 10.50
N LEU A 339 -13.17 -0.26 11.59
CA LEU A 339 -13.36 -0.81 12.93
C LEU A 339 -14.83 -0.93 13.37
N THR A 340 -15.76 -0.21 12.73
CA THR A 340 -17.21 -0.31 13.04
C THR A 340 -17.98 -1.12 12.00
N GLU A 341 -17.69 -0.95 10.71
CA GLU A 341 -18.46 -1.58 9.62
C GLU A 341 -17.74 -2.79 9.01
N GLN A 342 -16.43 -2.70 8.78
CA GLN A 342 -15.66 -3.81 8.20
C GLN A 342 -15.30 -4.85 9.25
N CYS A 343 -14.69 -4.46 10.36
CA CYS A 343 -14.44 -5.33 11.50
C CYS A 343 -15.51 -5.17 12.58
N THR A 344 -16.75 -5.57 12.31
CA THR A 344 -17.86 -5.49 13.27
C THR A 344 -17.60 -6.21 14.61
N VAL A 345 -16.62 -7.11 14.67
CA VAL A 345 -16.17 -7.80 15.90
C VAL A 345 -15.06 -7.06 16.66
N CYS A 346 -14.36 -6.10 16.06
CA CYS A 346 -13.25 -5.38 16.70
C CYS A 346 -13.73 -4.42 17.82
N THR A 347 -14.94 -3.89 17.70
CA THR A 347 -15.51 -2.91 18.66
C THR A 347 -16.59 -3.51 19.57
N GLN A 348 -16.92 -4.79 19.42
CA GLN A 348 -17.99 -5.49 20.14
C GLN A 348 -17.44 -6.51 21.16
N PRO A 349 -18.16 -6.84 22.25
CA PRO A 349 -17.69 -7.77 23.27
C PRO A 349 -17.23 -9.11 22.67
N GLY A 350 -16.06 -9.59 23.09
CA GLY A 350 -15.41 -10.76 22.51
C GLY A 350 -14.19 -10.43 21.64
N TRP A 351 -13.91 -9.14 21.38
CA TRP A 351 -12.69 -8.63 20.74
C TRP A 351 -11.41 -9.15 21.40
N GLU A 352 -11.47 -9.48 22.70
CA GLU A 352 -10.39 -10.06 23.50
C GLU A 352 -9.93 -11.45 23.01
N ASN A 353 -10.80 -12.15 22.26
CA ASN A 353 -10.53 -13.49 21.72
C ASN A 353 -10.00 -13.45 20.28
N LEU A 354 -9.93 -12.28 19.65
CA LEU A 354 -9.39 -12.13 18.30
C LEU A 354 -7.88 -12.39 18.33
N ARG A 355 -7.40 -13.15 17.35
CA ARG A 355 -6.01 -13.60 17.28
C ARG A 355 -5.12 -12.61 16.54
N ALA A 356 -5.62 -12.07 15.44
CA ALA A 356 -4.81 -11.30 14.52
C ALA A 356 -4.39 -9.94 15.13
N LYS A 357 -3.11 -9.58 14.98
CA LYS A 357 -2.65 -8.22 15.28
C LYS A 357 -2.67 -7.37 14.01
N VAL A 358 -3.33 -6.22 14.08
CA VAL A 358 -3.54 -5.30 12.96
C VAL A 358 -2.28 -4.48 12.68
N THR A 359 -1.86 -4.51 11.42
CA THR A 359 -0.91 -3.56 10.82
C THR A 359 -1.70 -2.59 9.96
N ILE A 360 -1.45 -1.28 10.08
CA ILE A 360 -2.10 -0.27 9.25
C ILE A 360 -1.25 -0.03 8.01
N LEU A 361 -1.74 -0.42 6.84
CA LEU A 361 -1.07 -0.21 5.54
C LEU A 361 -1.69 1.02 4.85
N THR A 362 -0.86 1.98 4.46
CA THR A 362 -1.22 3.14 3.60
C THR A 362 -0.58 2.97 2.22
N GLU A 363 -0.95 3.75 1.20
CA GLU A 363 -0.26 3.73 -0.11
C GLU A 363 0.43 5.05 -0.43
N GLY A 364 1.64 4.96 -0.98
CA GLY A 364 2.43 6.10 -1.45
C GLY A 364 2.40 6.34 -2.96
N SER A 365 1.37 5.89 -3.69
CA SER A 365 1.29 6.05 -5.15
C SER A 365 0.55 7.31 -5.58
N CYS A 366 1.11 8.04 -6.55
CA CYS A 366 0.54 9.26 -7.12
C CYS A 366 -0.32 9.02 -8.37
N ASN A 367 -0.34 7.79 -8.90
CA ASN A 367 -0.93 7.48 -10.22
C ASN A 367 -2.48 7.48 -10.26
N LYS A 368 -3.18 7.89 -9.19
CA LYS A 368 -4.65 7.84 -9.10
C LYS A 368 -5.23 9.16 -8.62
N VAL A 369 -5.62 9.99 -9.58
CA VAL A 369 -6.21 11.33 -9.38
C VAL A 369 -7.41 11.29 -8.43
N ASP A 370 -8.36 10.37 -8.66
CA ASP A 370 -9.67 10.31 -7.97
C ASP A 370 -9.61 10.24 -6.42
N TYR A 371 -8.51 9.75 -5.84
CA TYR A 371 -8.34 9.60 -4.38
C TYR A 371 -7.05 10.23 -3.85
N CYS A 372 -6.36 11.03 -4.68
CA CYS A 372 -4.97 11.41 -4.45
C CYS A 372 -4.82 12.23 -3.16
N GLY A 373 -5.53 13.36 -3.05
CA GLY A 373 -5.53 14.22 -1.86
C GLY A 373 -6.24 13.67 -0.60
N LYS A 374 -6.80 12.45 -0.63
CA LYS A 374 -7.70 11.93 0.43
C LYS A 374 -7.02 10.93 1.37
N VAL A 375 -6.43 9.88 0.80
CA VAL A 375 -5.81 8.78 1.56
C VAL A 375 -4.47 8.32 1.00
N SER A 376 -4.06 8.80 -0.18
CA SER A 376 -2.71 8.55 -0.68
C SER A 376 -1.73 9.45 0.06
N MET A 377 -0.70 8.84 0.61
CA MET A 377 0.43 9.56 1.19
C MET A 377 1.30 10.24 0.11
N CYS A 378 0.95 10.09 -1.17
CA CYS A 378 1.63 10.73 -2.31
C CYS A 378 1.18 12.19 -2.53
N ALA A 379 0.12 12.63 -1.84
CA ALA A 379 -0.34 14.02 -1.87
C ALA A 379 0.54 15.02 -1.11
N PHE A 380 1.65 14.59 -0.51
CA PHE A 380 2.55 15.46 0.25
C PHE A 380 4.02 15.17 -0.09
N ASP A 381 4.45 15.71 -1.24
CA ASP A 381 5.82 15.67 -1.72
C ASP A 381 6.83 16.41 -0.80
N ALA A 382 8.07 15.92 -0.77
CA ALA A 382 9.21 16.64 -0.21
C ALA A 382 10.51 16.30 -0.94
N MET A 383 11.12 17.31 -1.57
CA MET A 383 12.45 17.22 -2.19
C MET A 383 13.60 17.14 -1.17
N GLU A 384 13.34 17.52 0.09
CA GLU A 384 14.33 17.56 1.17
C GLU A 384 13.87 16.70 2.35
N TYR A 385 14.82 15.97 2.96
CA TYR A 385 14.61 15.23 4.20
C TYR A 385 15.44 15.85 5.35
N PRO A 386 14.87 15.98 6.57
CA PRO A 386 13.49 15.69 6.94
C PRO A 386 12.55 16.85 6.63
N SER A 387 11.34 16.54 6.15
CA SER A 387 10.24 17.51 5.99
C SER A 387 9.04 17.09 6.84
N ALA A 388 8.56 17.96 7.74
CA ALA A 388 7.36 17.68 8.52
C ALA A 388 6.06 17.81 7.70
N SER A 389 6.14 18.36 6.47
CA SER A 389 5.01 18.66 5.59
C SER A 389 5.00 17.84 4.29
N GLY A 390 5.94 16.90 4.12
CA GLY A 390 5.93 15.92 3.04
C GLY A 390 6.97 14.82 3.22
N GLY A 391 6.99 13.83 2.35
CA GLY A 391 7.88 12.67 2.45
C GLY A 391 7.62 11.82 3.72
N ILE A 392 8.60 10.99 4.10
CA ILE A 392 8.38 9.92 5.09
C ILE A 392 7.99 10.44 6.48
N GLN A 393 8.56 11.58 6.88
CA GLN A 393 8.33 12.17 8.20
C GLN A 393 6.91 12.73 8.32
N TYR A 394 6.32 13.25 7.24
CA TYR A 394 4.90 13.60 7.20
C TYR A 394 4.02 12.36 7.38
N VAL A 395 4.29 11.28 6.66
CA VAL A 395 3.50 10.04 6.76
C VAL A 395 3.52 9.50 8.18
N TRP A 396 4.71 9.41 8.78
CA TRP A 396 4.87 8.99 10.17
C TRP A 396 4.04 9.85 11.13
N ASN A 397 4.10 11.18 11.00
CA ASN A 397 3.34 12.09 11.84
C ASN A 397 1.81 11.91 11.64
N ALA A 398 1.35 11.74 10.40
CA ALA A 398 -0.06 11.52 10.07
C ALA A 398 -0.58 10.19 10.63
N MET A 399 0.22 9.11 10.58
CA MET A 399 -0.17 7.80 11.11
C MET A 399 -0.15 7.74 12.64
N ASN A 400 0.74 8.48 13.31
CA ASN A 400 0.67 8.64 14.76
C ASN A 400 -0.55 9.46 15.18
N LEU A 401 -0.85 10.57 14.50
CA LEU A 401 -2.06 11.37 14.75
C LEU A 401 -3.36 10.56 14.51
N LEU A 402 -3.36 9.66 13.53
CA LEU A 402 -4.44 8.70 13.32
C LEU A 402 -4.66 7.82 14.56
N VAL A 403 -3.60 7.25 15.12
CA VAL A 403 -3.66 6.40 16.32
C VAL A 403 -4.10 7.19 17.56
N GLU A 404 -3.59 8.40 17.75
CA GLU A 404 -4.05 9.30 18.82
C GLU A 404 -5.56 9.57 18.69
N ARG A 405 -6.04 9.90 17.47
CA ARG A 405 -7.46 10.15 17.19
C ARG A 405 -8.35 8.91 17.33
N MET A 406 -7.86 7.71 17.04
CA MET A 406 -8.61 6.47 17.26
C MET A 406 -9.04 6.31 18.74
N ILE A 407 -8.19 6.76 19.66
CA ILE A 407 -8.46 6.71 21.10
C ILE A 407 -9.21 7.96 21.56
N SER A 408 -8.77 9.18 21.18
CA SER A 408 -9.43 10.43 21.63
C SER A 408 -10.87 10.56 21.14
N ASP A 409 -11.13 10.14 19.90
CA ASP A 409 -12.44 10.24 19.27
C ASP A 409 -13.33 9.03 19.62
N SER A 410 -12.88 8.17 20.54
CA SER A 410 -13.57 6.99 21.06
C SER A 410 -13.99 5.99 19.96
N ILE A 411 -13.13 5.79 18.96
CA ILE A 411 -13.31 4.74 17.94
C ILE A 411 -12.99 3.37 18.55
N VAL A 412 -11.94 3.31 19.38
CA VAL A 412 -11.55 2.18 20.23
C VAL A 412 -11.11 2.67 21.60
N THR A 413 -11.22 1.83 22.63
CA THR A 413 -10.55 2.08 23.91
C THR A 413 -9.05 1.82 23.82
N THR A 414 -8.28 2.32 24.80
CA THR A 414 -6.84 2.02 24.92
C THR A 414 -6.57 0.52 25.01
N ASP A 415 -7.42 -0.25 25.71
CA ASP A 415 -7.27 -1.69 25.86
C ASP A 415 -7.59 -2.44 24.56
N GLN A 416 -8.64 -2.02 23.84
CA GLN A 416 -8.94 -2.51 22.49
C GLN A 416 -7.78 -2.21 21.54
N PHE A 417 -7.23 -0.99 21.57
CA PHE A 417 -6.10 -0.63 20.72
C PHE A 417 -4.86 -1.49 21.00
N ASN A 418 -4.42 -1.57 22.26
CA ASN A 418 -3.25 -2.36 22.66
C ASN A 418 -3.39 -3.86 22.40
N SER A 419 -4.62 -4.39 22.35
CA SER A 419 -4.87 -5.79 22.05
C SER A 419 -5.03 -6.07 20.56
N LEU A 420 -5.70 -5.21 19.81
CA LEU A 420 -5.99 -5.46 18.39
C LEU A 420 -4.81 -5.08 17.48
N PHE A 421 -4.05 -4.05 17.83
CA PHE A 421 -2.99 -3.52 16.98
C PHE A 421 -1.61 -4.04 17.36
N ASP A 422 -0.69 -4.09 16.38
CA ASP A 422 0.67 -4.57 16.62
C ASP A 422 1.60 -3.49 17.20
N VAL A 423 1.22 -2.96 18.37
CA VAL A 423 1.90 -1.86 19.09
C VAL A 423 3.33 -2.17 19.54
N HIS A 424 3.77 -3.43 19.40
CA HIS A 424 5.12 -3.88 19.75
C HIS A 424 5.88 -4.50 18.57
N GLY A 425 5.22 -4.73 17.43
CA GLY A 425 5.82 -5.17 16.17
C GLY A 425 5.82 -4.03 15.15
N THR A 426 5.18 -4.26 14.01
CA THR A 426 5.06 -3.31 12.90
C THR A 426 3.65 -2.74 12.90
N LEU A 427 3.46 -1.57 13.50
CA LEU A 427 2.13 -0.94 13.59
C LEU A 427 1.69 -0.30 12.27
N PHE A 428 2.66 0.21 11.51
CA PHE A 428 2.46 0.99 10.29
C PHE A 428 3.28 0.41 9.14
N ALA A 429 2.72 0.38 7.94
CA ALA A 429 3.44 0.04 6.72
C ALA A 429 2.99 0.93 5.55
N MET A 430 3.82 0.98 4.50
CA MET A 430 3.45 1.60 3.23
C MET A 430 3.56 0.66 2.03
N ASN A 431 2.48 0.65 1.24
CA ASN A 431 2.37 0.04 -0.06
C ASN A 431 3.03 0.89 -1.16
N ASN A 432 3.53 0.17 -2.17
CA ASN A 432 4.12 0.66 -3.39
C ASN A 432 5.55 1.21 -3.18
N TRP A 433 6.45 0.34 -2.73
CA TRP A 433 7.90 0.60 -2.56
C TRP A 433 8.53 1.40 -3.72
N GLU A 434 8.12 1.10 -4.95
CA GLU A 434 8.53 1.77 -6.18
C GLU A 434 8.33 3.31 -6.15
N TRP A 435 7.34 3.77 -5.36
CA TRP A 435 7.04 5.17 -5.06
C TRP A 435 7.60 5.60 -3.71
N THR A 436 7.42 4.78 -2.67
CA THR A 436 7.77 5.17 -1.29
C THR A 436 9.27 5.37 -1.08
N ARG A 437 10.11 4.76 -1.92
CA ARG A 437 11.56 5.01 -1.96
C ARG A 437 11.97 6.46 -2.26
N CYS A 438 11.07 7.26 -2.85
CA CYS A 438 11.30 8.68 -3.14
C CYS A 438 11.01 9.62 -1.96
N TYR A 439 10.45 9.11 -0.85
CA TYR A 439 9.99 9.91 0.30
C TYR A 439 11.11 10.43 1.20
N TYR A 440 12.36 10.07 0.86
CA TYR A 440 13.57 10.34 1.64
C TYR A 440 14.41 11.50 1.06
N GLY A 441 13.85 12.22 0.07
CA GLY A 441 14.41 13.45 -0.51
C GLY A 441 15.41 13.22 -1.66
N ASP A 442 15.56 14.23 -2.51
CA ASP A 442 16.34 14.18 -3.76
C ASP A 442 17.80 13.80 -3.57
N SER A 443 18.41 14.22 -2.45
CA SER A 443 19.83 13.94 -2.19
C SER A 443 20.04 12.44 -1.98
N PHE A 444 19.21 11.83 -1.13
CA PHE A 444 19.28 10.39 -0.85
C PHE A 444 18.81 9.56 -2.04
N SER A 445 17.72 9.97 -2.70
CA SER A 445 17.19 9.27 -3.88
C SER A 445 18.21 9.25 -5.04
N ARG A 446 19.05 10.29 -5.18
CA ARG A 446 20.16 10.30 -6.16
C ARG A 446 21.37 9.48 -5.71
N GLU A 447 21.68 9.45 -4.43
CA GLU A 447 22.73 8.59 -3.86
C GLU A 447 22.41 7.10 -4.09
N MET A 448 21.13 6.73 -3.97
CA MET A 448 20.61 5.37 -4.19
C MET A 448 20.26 5.05 -5.66
N ASP A 449 20.57 5.95 -6.61
CA ASP A 449 20.25 5.82 -8.04
C ASP A 449 18.75 5.59 -8.38
N PHE A 450 17.83 6.13 -7.57
CA PHE A 450 16.37 6.04 -7.79
C PHE A 450 15.90 7.02 -8.86
N GLN A 451 16.29 6.76 -10.11
CA GLN A 451 16.04 7.62 -11.28
C GLN A 451 14.55 7.95 -11.53
N ASN A 452 13.62 7.13 -11.05
CA ASN A 452 12.18 7.39 -11.19
C ASN A 452 11.63 8.48 -10.25
N CYS A 453 12.41 8.95 -9.27
CA CYS A 453 11.90 9.93 -8.30
C CYS A 453 11.64 11.33 -8.91
N LEU A 454 12.31 11.71 -9.99
CA LEU A 454 11.95 12.94 -10.71
C LEU A 454 10.51 12.91 -11.26
N GLN A 455 10.07 11.75 -11.78
CA GLN A 455 8.68 11.56 -12.22
C GLN A 455 7.72 11.55 -11.02
N TYR A 456 8.14 10.99 -9.88
CA TYR A 456 7.37 11.03 -8.63
C TYR A 456 7.00 12.47 -8.22
N HIS A 457 7.97 13.40 -8.18
CA HIS A 457 7.70 14.80 -7.80
C HIS A 457 6.70 15.48 -8.76
N GLU A 458 6.82 15.24 -10.07
CA GLU A 458 5.85 15.77 -11.04
C GLU A 458 4.43 15.21 -10.84
N GLU A 459 4.30 13.93 -10.52
CA GLU A 459 3.00 13.30 -10.27
C GLU A 459 2.41 13.73 -8.92
N ALA A 460 3.24 13.90 -7.89
CA ALA A 460 2.82 14.43 -6.59
C ALA A 460 2.36 15.90 -6.67
N LEU A 461 2.96 16.70 -7.56
CA LEU A 461 2.49 18.05 -7.85
C LEU A 461 1.13 18.06 -8.58
N LYS A 462 0.92 17.16 -9.55
CA LYS A 462 -0.38 17.00 -10.25
C LYS A 462 -1.48 16.55 -9.28
N CYS A 463 -1.18 15.50 -8.49
CA CYS A 463 -1.98 14.94 -7.39
C CYS A 463 -2.50 15.96 -6.36
N ARG A 464 -1.86 17.13 -6.26
CA ARG A 464 -2.20 18.23 -5.34
C ARG A 464 -2.82 19.46 -6.02
N ALA A 465 -2.83 19.50 -7.35
CA ALA A 465 -3.40 20.59 -8.13
C ALA A 465 -4.88 20.36 -8.46
N ASP A 466 -5.28 19.08 -8.48
CA ASP A 466 -6.66 18.59 -8.54
C ASP A 466 -7.28 18.47 -7.12
#